data_AF-A0A2L0PQH2-F1
#
_entry.id   AF-A0A2L0PQH2-F1
#
_cell.length_a   1.000
_cell.length_b   1.000
_cell.length_c   1.000
_cell.angle_alpha   90.00
_cell.angle_beta   90.00
_cell.angle_gamma   90.00
#
_symmetry.space_group_name_H-M   'P 1'
#
loop_
_entity.id
_entity.type
_entity.pdbx_description
1 polymer ?
#
loop_
_entity_poly.entity_id
_entity_poly.type
_entity_poly.pdbx_seq_one_letter_code
_entity_poly.pdbx_strand_id
1 'polypeptide(L)'
;MKMMKTSLLGLTAAAVLGVSSMVVAAPMHHANEQHQAKRAALTDAQKAEMTKKHIERRYANLKLSQAQIGKIEAIEKQYREDMKNVPQTRDLKKDALQNRLGQLREQRSSVLQNKNFNTEQAQKLIQEQQEVRQQLGSLREQEMARHQIKQLQKEHAIFQVLDKKQQQTYLEQAKKPVPMQHMNGKKGHKGKHHDGKPHHLKPVIEKK
;
A
#
# COMPACT_ATOMS: atom_id res chain seq x y z
N MET A 1 58.05 -31.82 62.19
CA MET A 1 57.42 -33.02 61.62
C MET A 1 56.08 -32.66 60.99
N LYS A 2 55.73 -33.38 59.93
CA LYS A 2 54.45 -33.47 59.19
C LYS A 2 54.16 -32.42 58.10
N MET A 3 54.30 -32.93 56.87
CA MET A 3 53.78 -32.45 55.60
C MET A 3 52.25 -32.33 55.60
N MET A 4 51.72 -31.41 54.79
CA MET A 4 50.42 -31.58 54.15
C MET A 4 50.57 -31.37 52.64
N LYS A 5 50.30 -32.44 51.89
CA LYS A 5 49.91 -32.42 50.47
C LYS A 5 48.42 -32.77 50.43
N THR A 6 47.62 -32.01 49.69
CA THR A 6 46.43 -32.54 49.02
C THR A 6 45.96 -31.59 47.92
N SER A 7 45.93 -32.11 46.69
CA SER A 7 45.24 -31.56 45.52
C SER A 7 43.73 -31.57 45.70
N LEU A 8 43.01 -30.68 45.00
CA LEU A 8 41.92 -31.12 44.12
C LEU A 8 41.57 -30.04 43.07
N LEU A 9 41.60 -30.48 41.81
CA LEU A 9 41.05 -29.82 40.62
C LEU A 9 39.53 -29.70 40.72
N GLY A 10 38.97 -28.62 40.17
CA GLY A 10 37.57 -28.59 39.75
C GLY A 10 37.04 -27.18 39.57
N LEU A 11 36.82 -26.77 38.32
CA LEU A 11 35.60 -26.09 37.86
C LEU A 11 35.75 -25.75 36.36
N THR A 12 35.16 -26.59 35.52
CA THR A 12 34.88 -26.31 34.12
C THR A 12 33.66 -25.38 34.06
N ALA A 13 33.87 -24.14 33.59
CA ALA A 13 32.78 -23.21 33.31
C ALA A 13 32.20 -23.52 31.91
N ALA A 14 31.00 -24.10 31.88
CA ALA A 14 30.23 -24.25 30.64
C ALA A 14 29.47 -22.94 30.36
N ALA A 15 29.97 -22.14 29.42
CA ALA A 15 29.25 -20.98 28.90
C ALA A 15 28.16 -21.47 27.94
N VAL A 16 26.91 -21.50 28.40
CA VAL A 16 25.73 -21.72 27.55
C VAL A 16 25.47 -20.43 26.77
N LEU A 17 25.91 -20.38 25.52
CA LEU A 17 25.53 -19.34 24.57
C LEU A 17 24.05 -19.53 24.20
N GLY A 18 23.18 -18.73 24.84
CA GLY A 18 21.78 -18.60 24.45
C GLY A 18 21.66 -17.98 23.07
N VAL A 19 21.30 -18.78 22.07
CA VAL A 19 20.87 -18.27 20.77
C VAL A 19 19.51 -17.59 20.94
N SER A 20 19.52 -16.26 21.03
CA SER A 20 18.30 -15.48 20.79
C SER A 20 17.94 -15.60 19.32
N SER A 21 16.92 -16.39 19.00
CA SER A 21 16.26 -16.34 17.70
C SER A 21 15.53 -15.00 17.58
N MET A 22 16.19 -14.02 16.96
CA MET A 22 15.50 -12.84 16.47
C MET A 22 14.51 -13.31 15.38
N VAL A 23 13.22 -13.28 15.70
CA VAL A 23 12.18 -13.32 14.68
C VAL A 23 12.28 -11.99 13.94
N VAL A 24 13.03 -11.99 12.84
CA VAL A 24 12.97 -10.92 11.85
C VAL A 24 11.59 -11.03 11.21
N ALA A 25 10.66 -10.19 11.66
CA ALA A 25 9.48 -9.87 10.88
C ALA A 25 9.99 -9.26 9.57
N ALA A 26 10.12 -10.09 8.53
CA ALA A 26 10.52 -9.63 7.21
C ALA A 26 9.50 -8.57 6.75
N PRO A 27 9.90 -7.31 6.54
CA PRO A 27 8.99 -6.33 6.01
C PRO A 27 8.70 -6.74 4.58
N MET A 28 7.42 -6.90 4.24
CA MET A 28 6.93 -7.07 2.86
C MET A 28 7.14 -5.79 2.00
N HIS A 29 8.17 -4.99 2.30
CA HIS A 29 8.54 -3.73 1.65
C HIS A 29 9.72 -3.86 0.68
N HIS A 30 10.53 -4.93 0.75
CA HIS A 30 11.78 -5.02 -0.02
C HIS A 30 11.62 -5.02 -1.54
N ALA A 31 10.54 -5.58 -2.10
CA ALA A 31 10.33 -5.56 -3.54
C ALA A 31 10.04 -4.14 -4.07
N ASN A 32 9.24 -3.36 -3.33
CA ASN A 32 8.88 -2.00 -3.71
C ASN A 32 10.10 -1.06 -3.58
N GLU A 33 10.90 -1.22 -2.52
CA GLU A 33 12.15 -0.47 -2.31
C GLU A 33 13.20 -0.76 -3.38
N GLN A 34 13.40 -2.03 -3.76
CA GLN A 34 14.33 -2.38 -4.84
C GLN A 34 13.89 -1.84 -6.20
N HIS A 35 12.59 -1.87 -6.50
CA HIS A 35 12.06 -1.26 -7.73
C HIS A 35 12.18 0.27 -7.71
N GLN A 36 11.98 0.92 -6.57
CA GLN A 36 12.15 2.37 -6.43
C GLN A 36 13.62 2.78 -6.52
N ALA A 37 14.53 2.06 -5.86
CA ALA A 37 15.97 2.29 -5.92
C ALA A 37 16.51 2.10 -7.35
N LYS A 38 16.06 1.04 -8.05
CA LYS A 38 16.42 0.82 -9.47
C LYS A 38 15.92 1.94 -10.39
N ARG A 39 14.75 2.53 -10.12
CA ARG A 39 14.22 3.67 -10.90
C ARG A 39 14.91 4.99 -10.54
N ALA A 40 15.32 5.15 -9.28
CA ALA A 40 16.08 6.30 -8.82
C ALA A 40 17.49 6.33 -9.45
N ALA A 41 18.10 5.16 -9.63
CA ALA A 41 19.41 4.98 -10.25
C ALA A 41 19.44 5.15 -11.78
N LEU A 42 18.29 5.30 -12.46
CA LEU A 42 18.26 5.57 -13.90
C LEU A 42 18.75 7.00 -14.18
N THR A 43 19.58 7.14 -15.21
CA THR A 43 19.98 8.45 -15.73
C THR A 43 18.78 9.18 -16.33
N ASP A 44 18.87 10.50 -16.46
CA ASP A 44 17.80 11.31 -17.06
C ASP A 44 17.54 10.91 -18.52
N ALA A 45 18.58 10.52 -19.26
CA ALA A 45 18.47 9.98 -20.61
C ALA A 45 17.66 8.67 -20.65
N GLN A 46 17.90 7.75 -19.72
CA GLN A 46 17.14 6.49 -19.62
C GLN A 46 15.68 6.74 -19.22
N LYS A 47 15.43 7.71 -18.33
CA LYS A 47 14.06 8.11 -17.93
C LYS A 47 13.30 8.74 -19.11
N ALA A 48 13.98 9.56 -19.92
CA ALA A 48 13.44 10.14 -21.15
C ALA A 48 13.08 9.02 -22.16
N GLU A 49 14.01 8.10 -22.44
CA GLU A 49 13.79 6.99 -23.37
C GLU A 49 12.61 6.09 -22.96
N MET A 50 12.51 5.75 -21.67
CA MET A 50 11.39 4.98 -21.13
C MET A 50 10.05 5.72 -21.27
N THR A 51 10.07 7.05 -21.10
CA THR A 51 8.89 7.90 -21.25
C THR A 51 8.46 7.97 -22.71
N LYS A 52 9.41 8.15 -23.63
CA LYS A 52 9.16 8.09 -25.07
C LYS A 52 8.54 6.75 -25.48
N LYS A 53 9.12 5.62 -25.07
CA LYS A 53 8.59 4.27 -25.32
C LYS A 53 7.17 4.08 -24.75
N HIS A 54 6.89 4.67 -23.60
CA HIS A 54 5.54 4.64 -23.02
C HIS A 54 4.53 5.42 -23.87
N ILE A 55 4.89 6.63 -24.29
CA ILE A 55 4.07 7.49 -25.15
C ILE A 55 3.76 6.79 -26.47
N GLU A 56 4.78 6.25 -27.13
CA GLU A 56 4.64 5.51 -28.39
C GLU A 56 3.70 4.32 -28.26
N ARG A 57 3.80 3.55 -27.18
CA ARG A 57 2.90 2.41 -26.93
C ARG A 57 1.47 2.85 -26.64
N ARG A 58 1.31 3.86 -25.76
CA ARG A 58 0.01 4.34 -25.29
C ARG A 58 -0.80 4.98 -26.41
N TYR A 59 -0.12 5.66 -27.33
CA TYR A 59 -0.72 6.42 -28.43
C TYR A 59 -0.35 5.85 -29.81
N ALA A 60 -0.02 4.56 -29.89
CA ALA A 60 0.47 3.91 -31.11
C ALA A 60 -0.48 4.12 -32.31
N ASN A 61 -1.78 4.11 -32.05
CA ASN A 61 -2.85 4.31 -33.03
C ASN A 61 -2.96 5.75 -33.55
N LEU A 62 -2.40 6.74 -32.85
CA LEU A 62 -2.47 8.15 -33.23
C LEU A 62 -1.39 8.52 -34.26
N LYS A 63 -0.40 7.65 -34.51
CA LYS A 63 0.71 7.88 -35.45
C LYS A 63 1.33 9.28 -35.22
N LEU A 64 1.73 9.55 -33.98
CA LEU A 64 2.26 10.84 -33.57
C LEU A 64 3.55 11.20 -34.33
N SER A 65 3.69 12.47 -34.71
CA SER A 65 4.96 12.97 -35.26
C SER A 65 6.02 13.12 -34.17
N GLN A 66 7.30 13.16 -34.55
CA GLN A 66 8.41 13.33 -33.60
C GLN A 66 8.29 14.65 -32.79
N ALA A 67 7.76 15.71 -33.40
CA ALA A 67 7.50 16.98 -32.73
C ALA A 67 6.36 16.86 -31.69
N GLN A 68 5.31 16.10 -31.99
CA GLN A 68 4.22 15.85 -31.04
C GLN A 68 4.69 14.98 -29.87
N ILE A 69 5.50 13.95 -30.14
CA ILE A 69 6.10 13.11 -29.10
C ILE A 69 6.91 13.96 -28.12
N GLY A 70 7.75 14.89 -28.62
CA GLY A 70 8.52 15.78 -27.76
C GLY A 70 7.66 16.70 -26.89
N LYS A 71 6.56 17.24 -27.44
CA LYS A 71 5.60 18.05 -26.65
C LYS A 71 4.92 17.22 -25.55
N ILE A 72 4.50 16.00 -25.88
CA ILE A 72 3.84 15.09 -24.92
C ILE A 72 4.83 14.64 -23.83
N GLU A 73 6.09 14.39 -24.19
CA GLU A 73 7.15 14.08 -23.24
C GLU A 73 7.38 15.22 -22.23
N ALA A 74 7.41 16.47 -22.70
CA ALA A 74 7.51 17.63 -21.83
C ALA A 74 6.31 17.74 -20.86
N ILE A 75 5.09 17.50 -21.36
CA ILE A 75 3.87 17.46 -20.53
C ILE A 75 3.95 16.35 -19.47
N GLU A 76 4.40 15.15 -19.84
CA GLU A 76 4.57 14.05 -18.89
C GLU A 76 5.62 14.36 -17.83
N LYS A 77 6.74 14.98 -18.22
CA LYS A 77 7.79 15.40 -17.28
C LYS A 77 7.23 16.41 -16.29
N GLN A 78 6.56 17.46 -16.77
CA GLN A 78 5.94 18.46 -15.90
C GLN A 78 4.95 17.82 -14.93
N TYR A 79 4.04 16.98 -15.42
CA TYR A 79 3.08 16.26 -14.58
C TYR A 79 3.76 15.41 -13.50
N ARG A 80 4.88 14.75 -13.81
CA ARG A 80 5.65 13.96 -12.83
C ARG A 80 6.26 14.83 -11.74
N GLU A 81 6.84 15.97 -12.10
CA GLU A 81 7.40 16.90 -11.11
C GLU A 81 6.30 17.53 -10.25
N ASP A 82 5.17 17.93 -10.85
CA ASP A 82 4.00 18.45 -10.13
C ASP A 82 3.40 17.41 -9.17
N MET A 83 3.58 16.12 -9.44
CA MET A 83 3.15 15.01 -8.57
C MET A 83 4.16 14.66 -7.49
N LYS A 84 5.43 15.05 -7.63
CA LYS A 84 6.43 14.90 -6.55
C LYS A 84 6.30 16.02 -5.52
N ASN A 85 5.99 17.23 -5.97
CA ASN A 85 5.90 18.43 -5.13
C ASN A 85 4.55 18.54 -4.37
N VAL A 86 4.05 17.43 -3.82
CA VAL A 86 2.80 17.45 -3.04
C VAL A 86 3.07 18.07 -1.66
N PRO A 87 2.23 18.99 -1.16
CA PRO A 87 2.51 19.75 0.06
C PRO A 87 2.71 18.88 1.30
N GLN A 88 3.82 19.10 2.02
CA GLN A 88 4.15 18.42 3.29
C GLN A 88 3.10 18.62 4.39
N THR A 89 2.32 19.71 4.33
CA THR A 89 1.21 19.97 5.26
C THR A 89 0.13 18.88 5.24
N ARG A 90 0.03 18.09 4.15
CA ARG A 90 -0.85 16.92 4.06
C ARG A 90 -0.39 15.80 4.97
N ASP A 91 0.90 15.47 4.90
CA ASP A 91 1.49 14.34 5.64
C ASP A 91 1.40 14.61 7.13
N LEU A 92 1.69 15.86 7.54
CA LEU A 92 1.49 16.32 8.91
C LEU A 92 0.04 16.14 9.42
N LYS A 93 -0.97 16.47 8.61
CA LYS A 93 -2.39 16.30 9.00
C LYS A 93 -2.76 14.82 9.11
N LYS A 94 -2.32 14.01 8.15
CA LYS A 94 -2.57 12.57 8.16
C LYS A 94 -1.92 11.91 9.38
N ASP A 95 -0.66 12.24 9.65
CA ASP A 95 0.10 11.70 10.77
C ASP A 95 -0.51 12.13 12.10
N ALA A 96 -0.96 13.38 12.23
CA ALA A 96 -1.67 13.85 13.42
C ALA A 96 -2.97 13.05 13.68
N LEU A 97 -3.76 12.76 12.65
CA LEU A 97 -4.97 11.95 12.77
C LEU A 97 -4.67 10.48 13.09
N GLN A 98 -3.59 9.92 12.51
CA GLN A 98 -3.14 8.58 12.84
C GLN A 98 -2.64 8.47 14.29
N ASN A 99 -1.91 9.47 14.76
CA ASN A 99 -1.50 9.59 16.16
C ASN A 99 -2.70 9.69 17.08
N ARG A 100 -3.75 10.44 16.70
CA ARG A 100 -4.99 10.52 17.48
C ARG A 100 -5.70 9.17 17.56
N LEU A 101 -5.73 8.38 16.48
CA LEU A 101 -6.23 7.00 16.55
C LEU A 101 -5.39 6.11 17.48
N GLY A 102 -4.07 6.33 17.55
CA GLY A 102 -3.19 5.68 18.52
C GLY A 102 -3.61 5.99 19.95
N GLN A 103 -3.77 7.27 20.29
CA GLN A 103 -4.23 7.73 21.61
C GLN A 103 -5.61 7.17 21.97
N LEU A 104 -6.54 7.14 21.01
CA LEU A 104 -7.88 6.56 21.23
C LEU A 104 -7.82 5.04 21.53
N ARG A 105 -6.84 4.31 20.99
CA ARG A 105 -6.63 2.89 21.35
C ARG A 105 -6.15 2.76 22.80
N GLU A 106 -5.29 3.65 23.26
CA GLU A 106 -4.83 3.66 24.65
C GLU A 106 -5.99 3.99 25.61
N GLN A 107 -6.79 5.01 25.29
CA GLN A 107 -7.99 5.36 26.06
C GLN A 107 -9.01 4.22 26.10
N ARG A 108 -9.10 3.42 25.02
CA ARG A 108 -9.97 2.24 24.99
C ARG A 108 -9.50 1.21 26.01
N SER A 109 -8.20 1.00 26.16
CA SER A 109 -7.65 0.14 27.22
C SER A 109 -8.05 0.62 28.61
N SER A 110 -8.05 1.94 28.86
CA SER A 110 -8.50 2.50 30.14
C SER A 110 -9.98 2.21 30.41
N VAL A 111 -10.86 2.35 29.41
CA VAL A 111 -12.30 2.00 29.55
C VAL A 111 -12.47 0.53 29.91
N LEU A 112 -11.66 -0.35 29.33
CA LEU A 112 -11.73 -1.81 29.57
C LEU A 112 -11.15 -2.25 30.91
N GLN A 113 -10.18 -1.52 31.46
CA GLN A 113 -9.51 -1.84 32.72
C GLN A 113 -10.24 -1.29 33.95
N ASN A 114 -11.18 -0.36 33.78
CA ASN A 114 -11.96 0.18 34.87
C ASN A 114 -12.79 -0.90 35.57
N LYS A 115 -12.80 -0.89 36.91
CA LYS A 115 -13.54 -1.85 37.74
C LYS A 115 -15.03 -1.90 37.41
N ASN A 116 -15.61 -0.76 37.06
CA ASN A 116 -16.98 -0.63 36.57
C ASN A 116 -16.96 -0.04 35.17
N PHE A 117 -17.77 -0.59 34.27
CA PHE A 117 -17.87 -0.08 32.91
C PHE A 117 -18.50 1.33 32.89
N ASN A 118 -17.81 2.29 32.30
CA ASN A 118 -18.30 3.65 32.11
C ASN A 118 -18.85 3.83 30.69
N THR A 119 -20.18 3.77 30.58
CA THR A 119 -20.88 3.88 29.29
C THR A 119 -20.68 5.24 28.61
N GLU A 120 -20.67 6.34 29.36
CA GLU A 120 -20.48 7.69 28.80
C GLU A 120 -19.07 7.84 28.21
N GLN A 121 -18.05 7.37 28.94
CA GLN A 121 -16.68 7.38 28.46
C GLN A 121 -16.52 6.51 27.20
N ALA A 122 -17.18 5.35 27.15
CA ALA A 122 -17.17 4.48 25.98
C ALA A 122 -17.86 5.11 24.76
N GLN A 123 -19.01 5.78 24.95
CA GLN A 123 -19.72 6.47 23.88
C GLN A 123 -18.88 7.61 23.30
N LYS A 124 -18.29 8.45 24.16
CA LYS A 124 -17.41 9.54 23.73
C LYS A 124 -16.21 9.03 22.92
N LEU A 125 -15.59 7.94 23.38
CA LEU A 125 -14.46 7.32 22.68
C LEU A 125 -14.87 6.80 21.29
N ILE A 126 -16.02 6.12 21.19
CA ILE A 126 -16.51 5.57 19.92
C ILE A 126 -16.82 6.71 18.93
N GLN A 127 -17.48 7.77 19.40
CA GLN A 127 -17.79 8.94 18.58
C GLN A 127 -16.49 9.56 18.05
N GLU A 128 -15.52 9.81 18.91
CA GLU A 128 -14.26 10.42 18.50
C GLU A 128 -13.49 9.52 17.51
N GLN A 129 -13.53 8.20 17.70
CA GLN A 129 -12.93 7.26 16.76
C GLN A 129 -13.62 7.29 15.39
N GLN A 130 -14.94 7.48 15.34
CA GLN A 130 -15.68 7.63 14.07
C GLN A 130 -15.31 8.93 13.37
N GLU A 131 -15.28 10.05 14.10
CA GLU A 131 -14.92 11.37 13.57
C GLU A 131 -13.51 11.36 12.94
N VAL A 132 -12.51 10.82 13.65
CA VAL A 132 -11.14 10.72 13.12
C VAL A 132 -11.06 9.83 11.87
N ARG A 133 -11.80 8.72 11.84
CA ARG A 133 -11.87 7.83 10.66
C ARG A 133 -12.52 8.52 9.46
N GLN A 134 -13.60 9.28 9.68
CA GLN A 134 -14.24 10.06 8.63
C GLN A 134 -13.29 11.12 8.07
N GLN A 135 -12.56 11.82 8.94
CA GLN A 135 -11.56 12.80 8.51
C GLN A 135 -10.45 12.16 7.66
N LEU A 136 -9.91 11.00 8.07
CA LEU A 136 -8.95 10.24 7.26
C LEU A 136 -9.53 9.80 5.90
N GLY A 137 -10.80 9.36 5.89
CA GLY A 137 -11.52 9.03 4.65
C GLY A 137 -11.61 10.24 3.72
N SER A 138 -12.07 11.38 4.24
CA SER A 138 -12.20 12.62 3.47
C SER A 138 -10.87 13.12 2.91
N LEU A 139 -9.76 13.00 3.66
CA LEU A 139 -8.43 13.36 3.19
C LEU A 139 -8.02 12.48 2.00
N ARG A 140 -8.30 11.18 2.07
CA ARG A 140 -8.02 10.24 0.97
C ARG A 140 -8.86 10.56 -0.27
N GLU A 141 -10.15 10.85 -0.09
CA GLU A 141 -11.04 11.22 -1.20
C GLU A 141 -10.59 12.52 -1.87
N GLN A 142 -10.24 13.54 -1.08
CA GLN A 142 -9.68 14.79 -1.61
C GLN A 142 -8.37 14.55 -2.36
N GLU A 143 -7.52 13.65 -1.89
CA GLU A 143 -6.29 13.27 -2.59
C GLU A 143 -6.58 12.61 -3.94
N MET A 144 -7.51 11.65 -3.96
CA MET A 144 -7.94 11.00 -5.20
C MET A 144 -8.53 12.01 -6.18
N ALA A 145 -9.38 12.93 -5.71
CA ALA A 145 -9.95 13.99 -6.53
C ALA A 145 -8.87 14.92 -7.09
N ARG A 146 -7.92 15.36 -6.27
CA ARG A 146 -6.78 16.19 -6.72
C ARG A 146 -5.93 15.46 -7.76
N HIS A 147 -5.66 14.18 -7.56
CA HIS A 147 -4.92 13.37 -8.51
C HIS A 147 -5.68 13.24 -9.83
N GLN A 148 -6.99 12.97 -9.78
CA GLN A 148 -7.86 12.90 -10.95
C GLN A 148 -7.88 14.24 -11.71
N ILE A 149 -7.97 15.37 -11.03
CA ILE A 149 -7.93 16.70 -11.65
C ILE A 149 -6.62 16.91 -12.40
N LYS A 150 -5.47 16.67 -11.75
CA LYS A 150 -4.16 16.84 -12.41
C LYS A 150 -4.01 15.86 -13.59
N GLN A 151 -4.51 14.63 -13.45
CA GLN A 151 -4.50 13.65 -14.54
C GLN A 151 -5.33 14.16 -15.73
N LEU A 152 -6.53 14.71 -15.48
CA LEU A 152 -7.37 15.30 -16.51
C LEU A 152 -6.71 16.52 -17.15
N GLN A 153 -6.03 17.38 -16.37
CA GLN A 153 -5.27 18.51 -16.92
C GLN A 153 -4.17 18.03 -17.87
N LYS A 154 -3.44 16.97 -17.50
CA LYS A 154 -2.43 16.35 -18.37
C LYS A 154 -3.07 15.78 -19.64
N GLU A 155 -4.16 15.03 -19.53
CA GLU A 155 -4.87 14.45 -20.68
C GLU A 155 -5.39 15.53 -21.62
N HIS A 156 -5.94 16.61 -21.07
CA HIS A 156 -6.35 17.78 -21.83
C HIS A 156 -5.17 18.42 -22.58
N ALA A 157 -4.04 18.65 -21.89
CA ALA A 157 -2.85 19.23 -22.53
C ALA A 157 -2.32 18.34 -23.67
N ILE A 158 -2.32 17.01 -23.49
CA ILE A 158 -1.95 16.06 -24.55
C ILE A 158 -2.93 16.15 -25.72
N PHE A 159 -4.23 16.21 -25.45
CA PHE A 159 -5.26 16.32 -26.47
C PHE A 159 -5.09 17.56 -27.37
N GLN A 160 -4.63 18.69 -26.80
CA GLN A 160 -4.35 19.91 -27.56
C GLN A 160 -3.11 19.82 -28.47
N VAL A 161 -2.23 18.83 -28.27
CA VAL A 161 -1.08 18.58 -29.15
C VAL A 161 -1.48 17.82 -30.43
N LEU A 162 -2.63 17.15 -30.39
CA LEU A 162 -3.13 16.31 -31.47
C LEU A 162 -3.80 17.12 -32.57
N ASP A 163 -3.71 16.65 -33.81
CA ASP A 163 -4.52 17.18 -34.92
C ASP A 163 -5.98 16.70 -34.84
N LYS A 164 -6.87 17.26 -35.67
CA LYS A 164 -8.32 16.93 -35.63
C LYS A 164 -8.61 15.43 -35.83
N LYS A 165 -7.87 14.75 -36.71
CA LYS A 165 -8.08 13.32 -36.99
C LYS A 165 -7.59 12.47 -35.82
N GLN A 166 -6.46 12.84 -35.23
CA GLN A 166 -5.91 12.22 -34.03
C GLN A 166 -6.82 12.45 -32.81
N GLN A 167 -7.40 13.64 -32.65
CA GLN A 167 -8.36 13.95 -31.59
C GLN A 167 -9.61 13.06 -31.69
N GLN A 168 -10.17 12.89 -32.89
CA GLN A 168 -11.31 12.00 -33.09
C GLN A 168 -10.95 10.55 -32.71
N THR A 169 -9.80 10.06 -33.17
CA THR A 169 -9.30 8.73 -32.83
C THR A 169 -9.10 8.57 -31.32
N TYR A 170 -8.58 9.60 -30.64
CA TYR A 170 -8.38 9.61 -29.19
C TYR A 170 -9.71 9.48 -28.44
N LEU A 171 -10.72 10.26 -28.81
CA LEU A 171 -12.04 10.23 -28.17
C LEU A 171 -12.78 8.90 -28.40
N GLU A 172 -12.65 8.30 -29.59
CA GLU A 172 -13.20 6.98 -29.87
C GLU A 172 -12.59 5.89 -28.99
N GLN A 173 -11.30 6.02 -28.67
CA GLN A 173 -10.64 5.10 -27.75
C GLN A 173 -11.01 5.32 -26.29
N ALA A 174 -11.19 6.57 -25.87
CA ALA A 174 -11.63 6.90 -24.52
C ALA A 174 -13.02 6.31 -24.18
N LYS A 175 -13.87 6.09 -25.19
CA LYS A 175 -15.18 5.44 -25.03
C LYS A 175 -15.09 3.93 -24.83
N LYS A 176 -13.95 3.29 -25.12
CA LYS A 176 -13.79 1.85 -24.95
C LYS A 176 -13.67 1.55 -23.46
N PRO A 177 -14.38 0.53 -22.93
CA PRO A 177 -14.22 0.13 -21.55
C PRO A 177 -12.77 -0.25 -21.33
N VAL A 178 -12.12 0.35 -20.33
CA VAL A 178 -10.80 -0.11 -19.89
C VAL A 178 -11.00 -1.56 -19.46
N PRO A 179 -10.31 -2.53 -20.10
CA PRO A 179 -10.44 -3.91 -19.68
C PRO A 179 -10.05 -3.96 -18.20
N MET A 180 -11.00 -4.37 -17.36
CA MET A 180 -10.71 -4.68 -15.97
C MET A 180 -9.64 -5.76 -16.02
N GLN A 181 -8.38 -5.39 -15.80
CA GLN A 181 -7.35 -6.36 -15.49
C GLN A 181 -7.83 -7.00 -14.19
N HIS A 182 -8.52 -8.13 -14.31
CA HIS A 182 -8.67 -9.05 -13.21
C HIS A 182 -7.24 -9.26 -12.72
N MET A 183 -6.93 -8.70 -11.55
CA MET A 183 -5.80 -9.09 -10.75
C MET A 183 -6.04 -10.58 -10.49
N ASN A 184 -5.63 -11.42 -11.43
CA ASN A 184 -5.32 -12.81 -11.19
C ASN A 184 -4.13 -12.77 -10.24
N GLY A 185 -4.41 -12.46 -8.98
CA GLY A 185 -3.66 -13.05 -7.90
C GLY A 185 -3.64 -14.52 -8.23
N LYS A 186 -2.44 -15.03 -8.53
CA LYS A 186 -2.15 -16.46 -8.48
C LYS A 186 -2.92 -17.01 -7.28
N LYS A 187 -4.03 -17.71 -7.55
CA LYS A 187 -4.71 -18.51 -6.53
C LYS A 187 -3.64 -19.45 -6.03
N GLY A 188 -3.23 -19.24 -4.77
CA GLY A 188 -2.41 -20.20 -4.06
C GLY A 188 -3.05 -21.57 -4.17
N HIS A 189 -2.21 -22.56 -4.46
CA HIS A 189 -2.34 -23.95 -4.06
C HIS A 189 -3.73 -24.57 -4.24
N LYS A 190 -3.83 -25.45 -5.24
CA LYS A 190 -4.81 -26.55 -5.23
C LYS A 190 -4.54 -27.43 -4.00
N GLY A 191 -5.07 -27.02 -2.84
CA GLY A 191 -5.35 -27.92 -1.74
C GLY A 191 -6.51 -28.81 -2.18
N LYS A 192 -6.24 -30.11 -2.30
CA LYS A 192 -7.28 -31.11 -2.48
C LYS A 192 -8.21 -31.05 -1.26
N HIS A 193 -9.39 -30.48 -1.41
CA HIS A 193 -10.47 -30.72 -0.46
C HIS A 193 -10.99 -32.12 -0.73
N HIS A 194 -10.66 -33.06 0.16
CA HIS A 194 -11.34 -34.33 0.24
C HIS A 194 -12.79 -34.10 0.64
N ASP A 195 -13.68 -34.77 -0.08
CA ASP A 195 -15.13 -34.75 0.08
C ASP A 195 -15.56 -35.12 1.50
N GLY A 196 -15.93 -34.12 2.29
CA GLY A 196 -16.71 -34.29 3.51
C GLY A 196 -18.19 -34.37 3.15
N LYS A 197 -18.72 -35.59 3.01
CA LYS A 197 -20.17 -35.85 2.85
C LYS A 197 -20.98 -35.17 3.97
N PRO A 198 -22.15 -34.59 3.66
CA PRO A 198 -23.07 -34.11 4.69
C PRO A 198 -23.83 -35.30 5.28
N HIS A 199 -23.51 -35.69 6.52
CA HIS A 199 -24.40 -36.56 7.28
C HIS A 199 -25.53 -35.72 7.89
N HIS A 200 -26.70 -35.83 7.28
CA HIS A 200 -27.96 -35.35 7.82
C HIS A 200 -28.26 -36.03 9.16
N LEU A 201 -28.27 -35.24 10.24
CA LEU A 201 -28.89 -35.63 11.51
C LEU A 201 -30.40 -35.72 11.28
N LYS A 202 -30.95 -36.95 11.34
CA LYS A 202 -32.40 -37.18 11.40
C LYS A 202 -32.88 -36.90 12.84
N PRO A 203 -34.04 -36.27 13.05
CA PRO A 203 -34.63 -36.14 14.36
C PRO A 203 -35.23 -37.49 14.80
N VAL A 204 -34.89 -37.92 16.02
CA VAL A 204 -35.56 -39.04 16.69
C VAL A 204 -36.88 -38.49 17.25
N ILE A 205 -37.98 -38.96 16.67
CA ILE A 205 -39.33 -38.76 17.23
C ILE A 205 -39.53 -39.91 18.22
N GLU A 206 -39.42 -39.63 19.51
CA GLU A 206 -39.96 -40.52 20.55
C GLU A 206 -41.49 -40.45 20.52
N LYS A 207 -42.14 -41.59 20.31
CA LYS A 207 -43.54 -41.79 20.68
C LYS A 207 -43.74 -43.18 21.28
N LYS A 208 -44.00 -43.15 22.59
CA LYS A 208 -44.71 -44.10 23.46
C LYS A 208 -44.19 -45.53 23.58
#